data_AF-A0A3L9I744-F1
#
_entry.id   AF-A0A3L9I744-F1
#
_cell.length_a   1.000
_cell.length_b   1.000
_cell.length_c   1.000
_cell.angle_alpha   90.00
_cell.angle_beta   90.00
_cell.angle_gamma   90.00
#
_symmetry.space_group_name_H-M   'P 1'
#
loop_
_entity.id
_entity.type
_entity.pdbx_description
1 polymer ?
#
loop_
_entity_poly.entity_id
_entity_poly.type
_entity_poly.pdbx_seq_one_letter_code
_entity_poly.pdbx_strand_id
1 'polypeptide(L)'
;GQGLGKTTGWIHRTTLLSRGVKMIPGVSYQKIDDDGLHVVINGETQVLAVDNVVICAGQEPNRALAQPLIDSGKTVHLIGGCDVAMELDARRAIAQGTRLALEI
;
A
#
# COMPACT_ATOMS: atom_id res chain seq x y z
N GLY A 1 7.20 -3.36 -4.08
CA GLY A 1 7.69 -4.34 -5.08
C GLY A 1 9.13 -4.10 -5.57
N GLN A 2 9.58 -2.84 -5.63
CA GLN A 2 10.91 -2.46 -6.12
C GLN A 2 12.06 -2.84 -5.14
N GLY A 3 11.74 -3.14 -3.88
CA GLY A 3 12.70 -3.49 -2.82
C GLY A 3 12.73 -4.96 -2.39
N LEU A 4 12.01 -5.87 -3.06
CA LEU A 4 12.19 -7.30 -2.82
C LEU A 4 13.54 -7.71 -3.41
N GLY A 5 14.41 -8.35 -2.61
CA GLY A 5 15.74 -8.79 -3.05
C GLY A 5 15.68 -9.49 -4.40
N LYS A 6 16.69 -9.24 -5.24
CA LYS A 6 16.75 -9.71 -6.65
C LYS A 6 16.46 -11.20 -6.83
N THR A 7 16.63 -12.02 -5.79
CA THR A 7 16.39 -13.47 -5.78
C THR A 7 14.94 -13.88 -5.45
N THR A 8 14.15 -13.08 -4.75
CA THR A 8 12.76 -13.43 -4.36
C THR A 8 11.72 -12.90 -5.35
N GLY A 9 11.99 -11.73 -5.95
CA GLY A 9 11.04 -11.08 -6.87
C GLY A 9 10.72 -11.90 -8.12
N TRP A 10 11.74 -12.56 -8.71
CA TRP A 10 11.55 -13.38 -9.92
C TRP A 10 10.74 -14.65 -9.64
N ILE A 11 10.94 -15.30 -8.50
CA ILE A 11 10.20 -16.53 -8.13
C ILE A 11 8.72 -16.21 -7.97
N HIS A 12 8.38 -15.16 -7.21
CA HIS A 12 6.99 -14.72 -7.06
C HIS A 12 6.36 -14.35 -8.41
N ARG A 13 7.09 -13.61 -9.27
CA ARG A 13 6.62 -13.30 -10.63
C ARG A 13 6.35 -14.55 -11.45
N THR A 14 7.24 -15.54 -11.38
CA THR A 14 7.09 -16.82 -12.10
C THR A 14 5.86 -17.58 -11.64
N THR A 15 5.62 -17.63 -10.32
CA THR A 15 4.41 -18.24 -9.75
C THR A 15 3.13 -17.51 -10.18
N LEU A 16 3.17 -16.18 -10.30
CA LEU A 16 2.03 -15.40 -10.78
C LEU A 16 1.76 -15.68 -12.27
N LEU A 17 2.80 -15.71 -13.10
CA LEU A 17 2.69 -16.05 -14.53
C LEU A 17 2.14 -17.47 -14.74
N SER A 18 2.59 -18.45 -13.97
CA SER A 18 2.10 -19.84 -14.08
C SER A 18 0.63 -19.97 -13.67
N ARG A 19 0.11 -19.02 -12.89
CA ARG A 19 -1.31 -18.90 -12.54
C ARG A 19 -2.09 -18.02 -13.51
N GLY A 20 -1.50 -17.62 -14.64
CA GLY A 20 -2.15 -16.82 -15.68
C GLY A 20 -2.27 -15.34 -15.36
N VAL A 21 -1.57 -14.83 -14.33
CA VAL A 21 -1.62 -13.41 -13.98
C VAL A 21 -0.87 -12.59 -15.02
N LYS A 22 -1.58 -11.66 -15.67
CA LYS A 22 -1.00 -10.69 -16.60
C LYS A 22 -0.37 -9.54 -15.82
N MET A 23 0.95 -9.39 -15.93
CA MET A 23 1.69 -8.28 -15.33
C MET A 23 2.10 -7.29 -16.42
N ILE A 24 1.54 -6.08 -16.37
CA ILE A 24 1.81 -5.01 -17.34
C ILE A 24 2.65 -3.94 -16.64
N PRO A 25 3.95 -3.79 -16.95
CA PRO A 25 4.77 -2.71 -16.41
C PRO A 25 4.57 -1.40 -17.20
N GLY A 26 5.05 -0.28 -16.65
CA GLY A 26 5.05 1.01 -17.37
C GLY A 26 3.66 1.60 -17.61
N VAL A 27 2.67 1.19 -16.82
CA VAL A 27 1.29 1.65 -16.91
C VAL A 27 1.15 3.01 -16.23
N SER A 28 0.55 3.97 -16.93
CA SER A 28 0.04 5.21 -16.34
C SER A 28 -1.47 5.12 -16.22
N TYR A 29 -1.99 5.17 -14.99
CA TYR A 29 -3.43 5.07 -14.71
C TYR A 29 -4.09 6.44 -14.88
N GLN A 30 -5.20 6.49 -15.64
CA GLN A 30 -5.88 7.75 -15.98
C GLN A 30 -7.18 7.92 -15.21
N LYS A 31 -8.11 6.97 -15.35
CA LYS A 31 -9.43 7.00 -14.69
C LYS A 31 -10.05 5.61 -14.63
N ILE A 32 -11.12 5.50 -13.85
CA ILE A 32 -11.99 4.33 -13.76
C ILE A 32 -13.41 4.81 -14.06
N ASP A 33 -14.12 4.13 -14.95
CA ASP A 33 -15.53 4.36 -15.25
C ASP A 33 -16.23 3.05 -15.69
N ASP A 34 -17.44 3.15 -16.21
CA ASP A 34 -18.27 2.00 -16.60
C ASP A 34 -17.64 1.15 -17.73
N ASP A 35 -16.74 1.72 -18.54
CA ASP A 35 -16.02 0.97 -19.58
C ASP A 35 -14.81 0.21 -19.01
N GLY A 36 -14.38 0.52 -17.78
CA GLY A 36 -13.31 -0.16 -17.05
C GLY A 36 -12.16 0.75 -16.62
N LEU A 37 -10.93 0.21 -16.62
CA LEU A 37 -9.72 0.93 -16.19
C LEU A 37 -9.00 1.54 -17.40
N HIS A 38 -8.96 2.87 -17.44
CA HIS A 38 -8.30 3.64 -18.49
C HIS A 38 -6.82 3.82 -18.16
N VAL A 39 -5.96 3.43 -19.10
CA VAL A 39 -4.51 3.43 -18.92
C VAL A 39 -3.78 3.94 -20.15
N VAL A 40 -2.56 4.41 -19.95
CA VAL A 40 -1.57 4.61 -21.02
C VAL A 40 -0.46 3.60 -20.83
N ILE A 41 -0.22 2.78 -21.85
CA ILE A 41 0.84 1.77 -21.87
C ILE A 41 1.72 2.06 -23.08
N ASN A 42 3.02 2.31 -22.85
CA ASN A 42 3.98 2.67 -23.90
C ASN A 42 3.54 3.87 -24.76
N GLY A 43 2.82 4.84 -24.16
CA GLY A 43 2.32 6.03 -24.86
C GLY A 43 0.97 5.85 -25.56
N GLU A 44 0.42 4.63 -25.60
CA GLU A 44 -0.88 4.35 -26.22
C GLU A 44 -2.00 4.31 -25.17
N THR A 45 -3.10 4.99 -25.44
CA THR A 45 -4.30 4.96 -24.58
C THR A 45 -5.07 3.66 -24.81
N GLN A 46 -5.40 2.97 -23.72
CA GLN A 46 -6.13 1.70 -23.72
C GLN A 46 -7.16 1.68 -22.61
N VAL A 47 -8.25 0.93 -22.80
CA VAL A 47 -9.22 0.62 -21.75
C VAL A 47 -9.15 -0.87 -21.45
N LEU A 48 -8.86 -1.20 -20.19
CA LEU A 48 -8.96 -2.55 -19.68
C LEU A 48 -10.39 -2.77 -19.20
N ALA A 49 -11.20 -3.45 -20.00
CA ALA A 49 -12.56 -3.84 -19.64
C ALA A 49 -12.52 -4.88 -18.52
N VAL A 50 -12.71 -4.43 -17.27
CA VAL A 50 -12.65 -5.25 -16.06
C VAL A 50 -13.82 -4.91 -15.15
N ASP A 51 -14.37 -5.94 -14.51
CA ASP A 51 -15.50 -5.76 -13.59
C ASP A 51 -15.07 -5.21 -12.22
N ASN A 52 -13.81 -5.43 -11.85
CA ASN A 52 -13.29 -5.10 -10.53
C ASN A 52 -11.92 -4.42 -10.64
N VAL A 53 -11.77 -3.30 -9.94
CA VAL A 53 -10.49 -2.60 -9.79
C VAL A 53 -10.11 -2.57 -8.31
N VAL A 54 -9.02 -3.25 -7.97
CA VAL A 54 -8.46 -3.24 -6.61
C VAL A 54 -7.31 -2.24 -6.56
N ILE A 55 -7.48 -1.17 -5.77
CA ILE A 55 -6.50 -0.08 -5.66
C ILE A 55 -5.50 -0.40 -4.55
N CYS A 56 -4.26 -0.69 -4.94
CA CYS A 56 -3.13 -0.90 -4.04
C CYS A 56 -2.10 0.23 -4.17
N ALA A 57 -2.54 1.49 -4.14
CA ALA A 57 -1.72 2.67 -4.44
C ALA A 57 -0.88 3.19 -3.26
N GLY A 58 -1.02 2.57 -2.08
CA GLY A 58 -0.36 3.00 -0.85
C GLY A 58 -1.37 3.29 0.25
N GLN A 59 -0.91 4.00 1.28
CA GLN A 59 -1.67 4.29 2.48
C GLN A 59 -1.23 5.63 3.08
N GLU A 60 -2.17 6.31 3.76
CA GLU A 60 -1.93 7.53 4.51
C GLU A 60 -2.07 7.27 6.02
N PRO A 61 -1.38 8.03 6.89
CA PRO A 61 -1.54 7.89 8.33
C PRO A 61 -2.95 8.24 8.79
N ASN A 62 -3.64 7.32 9.47
CA ASN A 62 -4.93 7.60 10.11
C ASN A 62 -4.72 8.09 11.55
N ARG A 63 -4.89 9.40 11.77
CA ARG A 63 -4.71 10.05 13.08
C ARG A 63 -5.98 10.69 13.63
N ALA A 64 -7.15 10.36 13.09
CA ALA A 64 -8.41 11.05 13.39
C ALA A 64 -8.75 11.09 14.89
N LEU A 65 -8.37 10.06 15.64
CA LEU A 65 -8.63 9.96 17.09
C LEU A 65 -7.58 10.65 17.97
N ALA A 66 -6.41 11.02 17.43
CA ALA A 66 -5.31 11.51 18.24
C ALA A 66 -5.65 12.81 18.96
N GLN A 67 -6.13 13.82 18.22
CA GLN A 67 -6.47 15.13 18.79
C GLN A 67 -7.67 15.05 19.75
N PRO A 68 -8.79 14.40 19.41
CA PRO A 68 -9.92 14.26 20.34
C PRO A 68 -9.54 13.60 21.68
N LEU A 69 -8.65 12.61 21.66
CA LEU A 69 -8.19 11.94 22.89
C LEU A 69 -7.30 12.86 23.73
N ILE A 70 -6.40 13.61 23.10
CA ILE A 70 -5.58 14.63 23.77
C ILE A 70 -6.48 15.69 24.42
N ASP A 71 -7.46 16.20 23.70
CA ASP A 71 -8.40 17.22 24.19
C ASP A 71 -9.24 16.70 25.38
N SER A 72 -9.50 15.39 25.44
CA SER A 72 -10.17 14.72 26.57
C SER A 72 -9.25 14.43 27.77
N GLY A 73 -8.01 14.93 27.74
CA GLY A 73 -7.03 14.77 28.83
C GLY A 73 -6.40 13.39 28.90
N LYS A 74 -6.42 12.61 27.81
CA LYS A 74 -5.74 11.31 27.75
C LYS A 74 -4.31 11.47 27.28
N THR A 75 -3.41 10.68 27.85
CA THR A 75 -2.08 10.48 27.27
C THR A 75 -2.21 9.68 25.98
N VAL A 76 -1.65 10.19 24.88
CA VAL A 76 -1.73 9.57 23.55
C VAL A 76 -0.32 9.38 23.00
N HIS A 77 -0.06 8.19 22.47
CA HIS A 77 1.17 7.85 21.75
C HIS A 77 0.81 7.35 20.35
N LEU A 78 1.53 7.82 19.33
CA LEU A 78 1.39 7.36 17.96
C LEU A 78 2.49 6.34 17.64
N ILE A 79 2.11 5.18 17.11
CA ILE A 79 3.04 4.12 16.69
C ILE A 79 2.54 3.45 15.40
N GLY A 80 3.44 2.86 14.63
CA GLY A 80 3.12 2.14 13.41
C GLY A 80 2.50 3.02 12.32
N GLY A 81 1.51 2.48 11.61
CA GLY A 81 0.91 3.15 10.45
C GLY A 81 0.21 4.48 10.74
N CYS A 82 -0.29 4.69 11.97
CA CYS A 82 -0.89 5.98 12.36
C CYS A 82 0.16 7.05 12.64
N ASP A 83 1.37 6.66 13.06
CA ASP A 83 2.52 7.54 13.12
C ASP A 83 3.01 7.82 11.70
N VAL A 84 3.42 6.81 10.94
CA VAL A 84 3.85 7.00 9.56
C VAL A 84 3.38 5.82 8.72
N ALA A 85 2.70 6.09 7.61
CA ALA A 85 2.19 5.04 6.74
C ALA A 85 3.23 4.75 5.64
N MET A 86 4.04 3.70 5.84
CA MET A 86 4.98 3.17 4.84
C MET A 86 4.57 1.75 4.41
N GLU A 87 4.92 1.33 3.19
CA GLU A 87 4.44 0.06 2.59
C GLU A 87 4.60 -1.18 3.50
N LEU A 88 5.84 -1.47 3.94
CA LEU A 88 6.18 -2.67 4.71
C LEU A 88 6.62 -2.28 6.12
N ASP A 89 5.65 -1.94 6.95
CA ASP A 89 5.90 -1.26 8.22
C ASP A 89 5.72 -2.12 9.48
N ALA A 90 5.26 -3.37 9.35
CA ALA A 90 4.93 -4.20 10.50
C ALA A 90 6.10 -4.35 11.50
N ARG A 91 7.33 -4.54 11.01
CA ARG A 91 8.52 -4.66 11.87
C ARG A 91 8.77 -3.39 12.68
N ARG A 92 8.63 -2.21 12.07
CA ARG A 92 8.85 -0.93 12.76
C ARG A 92 7.71 -0.67 13.75
N ALA A 93 6.47 -0.90 13.34
CA ALA A 93 5.31 -0.79 14.22
C ALA A 93 5.47 -1.65 15.49
N ILE A 94 5.90 -2.91 15.33
CA ILE A 94 6.21 -3.81 16.46
C ILE A 94 7.31 -3.19 17.34
N ALA A 95 8.42 -2.75 16.74
CA ALA A 95 9.53 -2.19 17.49
C ALA A 95 9.17 -0.88 18.23
N GLN A 96 8.31 -0.03 17.66
CA GLN A 96 7.79 1.17 18.33
C GLN A 96 6.89 0.80 19.50
N GLY A 97 5.96 -0.14 19.31
CA GLY A 97 5.10 -0.62 20.39
C GLY A 97 5.89 -1.27 21.54
N THR A 98 6.91 -2.07 21.22
CA THR A 98 7.79 -2.69 22.23
C THR A 98 8.56 -1.65 23.04
N ARG A 99 9.16 -0.64 22.39
CA ARG A 99 9.89 0.43 23.10
C ARG A 99 8.96 1.25 23.99
N LEU A 100 7.81 1.64 23.44
CA LEU A 100 6.81 2.40 24.19
C LEU A 100 6.37 1.66 25.45
N ALA A 101 6.11 0.35 25.36
CA ALA A 101 5.72 -0.45 26.52
C ALA A 101 6.80 -0.59 27.61
N LEU A 102 8.07 -0.34 27.28
CA LEU A 102 9.18 -0.35 28.25
C LEU A 102 9.41 1.03 28.91
N GLU A 103 8.84 2.09 28.35
CA GLU A 103 9.03 3.48 28.79
C GLU A 103 7.87 4.01 29.66
N ILE A 104 6.70 3.35 29.62
CA ILE A 104 5.51 3.69 30.42
C ILE A 104 5.43 2.81 31.66
#